data_AF-A0A3C1IIS1-F1
#
_entry.id   AF-A0A3C1IIS1-F1
#
_cell.length_a   1.000
_cell.length_b   1.000
_cell.length_c   1.000
_cell.angle_alpha   90.00
_cell.angle_beta   90.00
_cell.angle_gamma   90.00
#
_symmetry.space_group_name_H-M   'P 1'
#
loop_
_entity.id
_entity.type
_entity.pdbx_description
1 polymer ?
#
loop_
_entity_poly.entity_id
_entity_poly.type
_entity_poly.pdbx_seq_one_letter_code
_entity_poly.pdbx_strand_id
1 'polypeptide(L)' 'MRRCYLDYNATAPLRAEARTAMIAAMDQIGNPSSVHAEGRAAKAIVEKARGQIATAFGADGA' A
#
# COMPACT_ATOMS: atom_id res chain seq x y z
N MET A 1 -5.88 -33.18 9.24
CA MET A 1 -6.99 -32.21 9.15
C MET A 1 -6.44 -30.85 8.74
N ARG A 2 -7.05 -30.18 7.75
CA ARG A 2 -6.69 -28.81 7.34
C ARG A 2 -7.39 -27.83 8.28
N ARG A 3 -6.68 -26.83 8.78
CA ARG A 3 -7.30 -25.77 9.61
C ARG A 3 -8.14 -24.86 8.71
N CYS A 4 -9.37 -24.57 9.13
CA CYS A 4 -10.21 -23.52 8.55
C CYS A 4 -10.19 -22.31 9.49
N TYR A 5 -9.77 -21.15 8.97
CA TYR A 5 -9.77 -19.90 9.72
C TYR A 5 -11.08 -19.16 9.46
N LEU A 6 -11.93 -19.04 10.48
CA LEU A 6 -13.31 -18.55 10.37
C LEU A 6 -13.54 -17.21 11.10
N ASP A 7 -12.47 -16.46 11.36
CA ASP A 7 -12.52 -15.19 12.10
C ASP A 7 -11.93 -14.02 11.30
N TYR A 8 -12.45 -13.83 10.08
CA TYR A 8 -12.05 -12.70 9.22
C TYR A 8 -12.50 -11.33 9.75
N ASN A 9 -13.40 -11.30 10.74
CA ASN A 9 -13.85 -10.07 11.37
C ASN A 9 -12.82 -9.55 12.39
N ALA A 10 -12.05 -10.43 13.05
CA ALA A 10 -10.94 -10.01 13.90
C ALA A 10 -9.73 -9.55 13.08
N THR A 11 -9.32 -10.34 12.09
CA THR A 11 -8.27 -9.96 11.12
C THR A 11 -8.31 -10.88 9.91
N ALA A 12 -7.66 -10.49 8.82
CA ALA A 12 -7.56 -11.30 7.61
C ALA A 12 -6.10 -11.59 7.27
N PRO A 13 -5.79 -12.79 6.72
CA PRO A 13 -4.49 -13.04 6.11
C PRO A 13 -4.17 -11.99 5.05
N LEU A 14 -2.92 -11.50 5.07
CA LEU A 14 -2.45 -10.55 4.08
C LEU A 14 -2.55 -11.14 2.67
N ARG A 15 -3.18 -10.41 1.75
CA ARG A 15 -3.24 -10.77 0.34
C ARG A 15 -1.83 -10.76 -0.29
N ALA A 16 -1.58 -11.68 -1.23
CA ALA A 16 -0.26 -11.83 -1.84
C ALA A 16 0.18 -10.56 -2.60
N GLU A 17 -0.76 -9.86 -3.22
CA GLU A 17 -0.57 -8.60 -3.93
C GLU A 17 -0.13 -7.49 -2.98
N ALA A 18 -0.78 -7.38 -1.81
CA ALA A 18 -0.42 -6.41 -0.78
C ALA A 18 0.97 -6.70 -0.20
N ARG A 19 1.30 -7.98 0.03
CA ARG A 19 2.64 -8.39 0.48
C ARG A 19 3.71 -8.00 -0.53
N THR A 20 3.46 -8.25 -1.82
CA THR A 20 4.40 -7.94 -2.90
C THR A 20 4.63 -6.43 -3.02
N ALA A 21 3.56 -5.63 -2.98
CA ALA A 21 3.65 -4.18 -3.00
C ALA A 21 4.43 -3.62 -1.80
N MET A 22 4.22 -4.19 -0.61
CA MET A 22 4.93 -3.76 0.60
C MET A 22 6.43 -4.07 0.52
N ILE A 23 6.81 -5.27 0.08
CA ILE A 23 8.24 -5.62 -0.10
C ILE A 23 8.90 -4.68 -1.10
N ALA A 24 8.26 -4.44 -2.25
CA ALA A 24 8.79 -3.52 -3.24
C ALA A 24 8.93 -2.07 -2.70
N ALA A 25 8.03 -1.64 -1.80
CA ALA A 25 8.14 -0.36 -1.12
C ALA A 25 9.25 -0.34 -0.06
N MET A 26 9.51 -1.46 0.62
CA MET A 26 10.60 -1.58 1.61
C MET A 26 11.99 -1.52 0.96
N ASP A 27 12.13 -1.90 -0.31
CA ASP A 27 13.37 -1.77 -1.06
C ASP A 27 13.65 -0.31 -1.51
N GLN A 28 12.69 0.60 -1.32
CA GLN A 28 12.84 2.02 -1.66
C GLN A 28 13.35 2.81 -0.46
N ILE A 29 14.21 3.79 -0.74
CA ILE A 29 14.74 4.71 0.24
C ILE A 29 14.14 6.10 0.06
N GLY A 30 14.27 6.94 1.10
CA GLY A 30 13.87 8.33 1.06
C GLY A 30 12.64 8.63 1.91
N ASN A 31 12.57 9.87 2.37
CA ASN A 31 11.42 10.38 3.08
C ASN A 31 10.50 11.09 2.07
N PRO A 32 9.20 10.74 1.94
CA PRO A 32 8.29 11.39 1.01
C PRO A 32 8.07 12.89 1.26
N SER A 33 8.50 13.43 2.41
CA SER A 33 8.50 14.89 2.65
C SER A 33 9.74 15.60 2.09
N SER A 34 10.80 14.87 1.72
CA SER A 34 12.01 15.45 1.17
C SER A 34 11.84 15.85 -0.30
N VAL A 35 12.50 16.94 -0.70
CA VAL A 35 12.41 17.49 -2.06
C VAL A 35 13.41 16.87 -3.04
N HIS A 36 14.42 16.13 -2.58
CA HIS A 36 15.43 15.47 -3.42
C HIS A 36 14.86 14.24 -4.15
N ALA A 37 15.66 13.62 -5.02
CA ALA A 37 15.19 12.59 -5.96
C ALA A 37 14.53 11.38 -5.27
N GLU A 38 15.18 10.82 -4.25
CA GLU A 38 14.69 9.70 -3.46
C GLU A 38 13.40 10.06 -2.72
N GLY A 39 13.32 11.28 -2.16
CA GLY A 39 12.10 11.76 -1.51
C GLY A 39 10.91 11.87 -2.48
N ARG A 40 11.15 12.39 -3.69
CA ARG A 40 10.12 12.44 -4.75
C ARG A 40 9.71 11.04 -5.21
N ALA A 41 10.64 10.10 -5.30
CA ALA A 41 10.34 8.71 -5.64
C ALA A 41 9.46 8.05 -4.56
N ALA A 42 9.80 8.21 -3.28
CA ALA A 42 8.98 7.73 -2.16
C ALA A 42 7.58 8.37 -2.15
N LYS A 43 7.50 9.70 -2.41
CA LYS A 43 6.22 10.41 -2.51
C LYS A 43 5.36 9.86 -3.65
N ALA A 44 5.94 9.57 -4.81
CA ALA A 44 5.20 9.03 -5.94
C ALA A 44 4.51 7.68 -5.62
N ILE A 45 5.14 6.83 -4.80
CA ILE A 45 4.55 5.56 -4.35
C ILE A 45 3.32 5.82 -3.48
N VAL A 46 3.44 6.74 -2.51
CA VAL A 46 2.34 7.12 -1.62
C VAL A 46 1.18 7.73 -2.40
N GLU A 47 1.44 8.66 -3.32
CA GLU A 47 0.40 9.30 -4.12
C GLU A 47 -0.28 8.32 -5.07
N LYS A 48 0.46 7.38 -5.65
CA LYS A 48 -0.13 6.29 -6.44
C LYS A 48 -1.09 5.45 -5.59
N ALA A 49 -0.68 5.06 -4.39
CA ALA A 49 -1.53 4.29 -3.48
C ALA A 49 -2.79 5.09 -3.06
N ARG A 50 -2.62 6.39 -2.78
CA ARG A 50 -3.74 7.29 -2.47
C ARG A 50 -4.72 7.40 -3.62
N GLY A 51 -4.23 7.56 -4.86
CA GLY A 51 -5.06 7.59 -6.06
C GLY A 51 -5.83 6.29 -6.27
N GLN A 52 -5.20 5.14 -6.08
CA GLN A 52 -5.88 3.83 -6.19
C GLN A 52 -7.01 3.68 -5.17
N ILE A 53 -6.81 4.15 -3.94
CA ILE A 53 -7.86 4.17 -2.91
C ILE A 53 -8.97 5.14 -3.33
N ALA A 54 -8.62 6.36 -3.74
CA ALA A 54 -9.60 7.35 -4.17
C ALA A 54 -10.50 6.80 -5.29
N THR A 55 -9.91 6.23 -6.34
CA THR A 55 -10.67 5.61 -7.45
C THR A 55 -11.55 4.46 -6.98
N ALA A 56 -11.06 3.59 -6.09
CA ALA A 56 -11.83 2.46 -5.56
C ALA A 56 -13.07 2.91 -4.77
N PHE A 57 -13.02 4.10 -4.17
CA PHE A 57 -14.11 4.71 -3.41
C PHE A 57 -14.88 5.80 -4.17
N GLY A 58 -14.53 6.07 -5.44
CA GLY A 58 -15.14 7.15 -6.23
C GLY A 58 -14.85 8.56 -5.69
N ALA A 59 -13.70 8.76 -5.05
CA ALA A 59 -13.30 9.97 -4.35
C ALA A 59 -12.17 10.73 -5.07
N ASP A 60 -12.03 10.58 -6.39
CA ASP A 60 -10.92 11.17 -7.17
C ASP A 60 -10.86 12.71 -7.14
N GLY A 61 -11.95 13.37 -6.74
CA GLY A 61 -12.06 14.84 -6.66
C GLY A 61 -12.09 15.43 -5.24
N ALA A 62 -11.78 14.63 -4.22
CA ALA A 62 -11.71 15.08 -2.82
C ALA A 62 -10.39 15.79 -2.48
#